data_AF-A0A2G7H4D2-F1
#
_entry.id   AF-A0A2G7H4D2-F1
#
_cell.length_a   1.000
_cell.length_b   1.000
_cell.length_c   1.000
_cell.angle_alpha   90.00
_cell.angle_beta   90.00
_cell.angle_gamma   90.00
#
_symmetry.space_group_name_H-M   'P 1'
#
loop_
_entity.id
_entity.type
_entity.pdbx_description
1 polymer ?
#
loop_
_entity_poly.entity_id
_entity_poly.type
_entity_poly.pdbx_seq_one_letter_code
_entity_poly.pdbx_strand_id
1 'polypeptide(L)'
;MSGAAGAARTLVRAARRDPAGPADPWATGAALQPTVRRAGSLLALIVIGFLVVGVLVPLAILLGIGVASGSDVAGWLLALVLGLLVAFGVWVFTRARTLTRPAPVTLDAAAPPEEWTLLETFRQHERRLPTPARPALQSAVQATREALRVTSGGTLTRDAFDARQAAREDLPELLMAWQSGPRRPEDLTRELQLIETRMRQVTQAQAAAQDREAQARRRYLSGKLRPDPADTDPPA
;
A
#
# COMPACT_ATOMS: atom_id res chain seq x y z
N MET A 1 2.70 -47.29 -13.48
CA MET A 1 1.54 -46.66 -14.15
C MET A 1 0.98 -45.57 -13.24
N SER A 2 1.43 -44.31 -13.39
CA SER A 2 0.90 -43.12 -12.68
C SER A 2 1.43 -41.83 -13.31
N GLY A 3 1.08 -41.60 -14.58
CA GLY A 3 1.53 -40.41 -15.34
C GLY A 3 0.41 -39.60 -15.99
N ALA A 4 -0.82 -40.11 -16.05
CA ALA A 4 -1.87 -39.52 -16.90
C ALA A 4 -2.77 -38.50 -16.18
N ALA A 5 -2.81 -38.47 -14.84
CA ALA A 5 -3.71 -37.58 -14.10
C ALA A 5 -3.21 -36.12 -13.97
N GLY A 6 -1.91 -35.87 -14.21
CA GLY A 6 -1.30 -34.53 -14.10
C GLY A 6 -1.52 -33.65 -15.34
N ALA A 7 -1.56 -34.24 -16.53
CA ALA A 7 -1.62 -33.51 -17.80
C ALA A 7 -3.02 -32.95 -18.13
N ALA A 8 -4.09 -33.59 -17.61
CA ALA A 8 -5.45 -33.12 -17.85
C ALA A 8 -5.79 -31.82 -17.07
N ARG A 9 -5.16 -31.60 -15.90
CA ARG A 9 -5.38 -30.37 -15.11
C ARG A 9 -4.65 -29.14 -15.64
N THR A 10 -3.59 -29.32 -16.43
CA THR A 10 -2.86 -28.20 -17.05
C THR A 10 -3.55 -27.69 -18.31
N LEU A 11 -4.25 -28.54 -19.05
CA LEU A 11 -4.97 -28.12 -20.26
C LEU A 11 -6.27 -27.35 -19.96
N VAL A 12 -6.99 -27.70 -18.88
CA VAL A 12 -8.20 -26.97 -18.46
C VAL A 12 -7.87 -25.54 -17.96
N ARG A 13 -6.64 -25.28 -17.54
CA ARG A 13 -6.21 -23.93 -17.09
C ARG A 13 -5.70 -23.05 -18.24
N ALA A 14 -5.27 -23.65 -19.35
CA ALA A 14 -4.84 -22.93 -20.55
C ALA A 14 -6.03 -22.43 -21.39
N ALA A 15 -7.15 -23.18 -21.41
CA ALA A 15 -8.32 -22.82 -22.21
C ALA A 15 -9.20 -21.68 -21.62
N ARG A 16 -8.84 -21.10 -20.46
CA ARG A 16 -9.60 -19.99 -19.84
C ARG A 16 -8.93 -18.62 -20.00
N ARG A 17 -7.83 -18.53 -20.74
CA ARG A 17 -7.19 -17.28 -21.13
C ARG A 17 -7.17 -17.23 -22.64
N ASP A 18 -8.27 -16.76 -23.22
CA ASP A 18 -8.25 -16.15 -24.53
C ASP A 18 -7.70 -14.72 -24.37
N PRO A 19 -6.51 -14.38 -24.89
CA PRO A 19 -5.98 -13.02 -24.88
C PRO A 19 -6.55 -12.15 -26.03
N ALA A 20 -7.53 -12.65 -26.79
CA ALA A 20 -8.06 -11.99 -27.99
C ALA A 20 -9.56 -11.62 -27.91
N GLY A 21 -10.16 -11.65 -26.73
CA GLY A 21 -11.51 -11.08 -26.54
C GLY A 21 -11.45 -9.55 -26.58
N PRO A 22 -12.35 -8.86 -27.31
CA PRO A 22 -12.42 -7.41 -27.28
C PRO A 22 -12.60 -6.95 -25.83
N ALA A 23 -11.61 -6.20 -25.33
CA ALA A 23 -11.67 -5.59 -24.01
C ALA A 23 -12.91 -4.69 -23.97
N ASP A 24 -13.87 -5.06 -23.13
CA ASP A 24 -15.12 -4.32 -22.98
C ASP A 24 -14.79 -2.90 -22.47
N PRO A 25 -15.04 -1.84 -23.27
CA PRO A 25 -14.73 -0.47 -22.88
C PRO A 25 -15.61 0.04 -21.74
N TRP A 26 -16.64 -0.73 -21.34
CA TRP A 26 -17.57 -0.43 -20.25
C TRP A 26 -17.25 -1.17 -18.95
N ALA A 27 -16.13 -1.91 -18.88
CA ALA A 27 -15.60 -2.47 -17.64
C ALA A 27 -14.98 -1.37 -16.73
N THR A 28 -15.72 -0.30 -16.49
CA THR A 28 -15.40 0.70 -15.47
C THR A 28 -15.70 0.14 -14.08
N GLY A 29 -14.67 -0.42 -13.46
CA GLY A 29 -14.39 -0.19 -12.03
C GLY A 29 -15.38 -0.74 -11.01
N ALA A 30 -15.10 -1.96 -10.53
CA ALA A 30 -15.26 -2.28 -9.11
C ALA A 30 -13.93 -2.76 -8.50
N ALA A 31 -12.83 -2.08 -8.85
CA ALA A 31 -11.61 -2.05 -8.03
C ALA A 31 -11.75 -0.98 -6.92
N LEU A 32 -12.88 -0.98 -6.24
CA LEU A 32 -13.14 -0.34 -4.96
C LEU A 32 -13.08 -1.50 -3.96
N GLN A 33 -12.17 -1.67 -3.00
CA GLN A 33 -11.27 -0.78 -2.29
C GLN A 33 -10.23 -1.66 -1.53
N PRO A 34 -8.92 -1.64 -1.84
CA PRO A 34 -7.93 -2.16 -0.90
C PRO A 34 -7.66 -1.17 0.26
N THR A 35 -7.94 0.12 0.07
CA THR A 35 -7.61 1.20 1.02
C THR A 35 -8.58 1.29 2.19
N VAL A 36 -9.88 1.11 1.97
CA VAL A 36 -10.90 1.17 3.03
C VAL A 36 -10.85 -0.07 3.93
N ARG A 37 -10.47 -1.23 3.37
CA ARG A 37 -10.23 -2.45 4.15
C ARG A 37 -8.98 -2.34 5.05
N ARG A 38 -7.99 -1.52 4.66
CA ARG A 38 -6.81 -1.20 5.48
C ARG A 38 -7.11 -0.16 6.57
N ALA A 39 -7.93 0.85 6.29
CA ALA A 39 -8.34 1.84 7.28
C ALA A 39 -9.22 1.23 8.38
N GLY A 40 -10.17 0.37 8.01
CA GLY A 40 -11.05 -0.31 8.96
C GLY A 40 -10.30 -1.27 9.90
N SER A 41 -9.27 -1.96 9.42
CA SER A 41 -8.47 -2.87 10.26
C SER A 41 -7.55 -2.14 11.22
N LEU A 42 -7.05 -0.95 10.85
CA LEU A 42 -6.28 -0.07 11.73
C LEU A 42 -7.14 0.52 12.84
N LEU A 43 -8.36 0.98 12.50
CA LEU A 43 -9.29 1.53 13.48
C LEU A 43 -9.79 0.44 14.45
N ALA A 44 -10.07 -0.76 13.94
CA ALA A 44 -10.37 -1.92 14.78
C ALA A 44 -9.21 -2.29 15.71
N LEU A 45 -7.96 -2.23 15.24
CA LEU A 45 -6.76 -2.46 16.05
C LEU A 45 -6.59 -1.42 17.16
N ILE A 46 -6.86 -0.15 16.89
CA ILE A 46 -6.80 0.94 17.88
C ILE A 46 -7.88 0.72 18.95
N VAL A 47 -9.11 0.42 18.54
CA VAL A 47 -10.23 0.16 19.47
C VAL A 47 -9.94 -1.06 20.34
N ILE A 48 -9.45 -2.16 19.75
CA ILE A 48 -9.06 -3.35 20.53
C ILE A 48 -7.91 -3.04 21.47
N GLY A 49 -6.91 -2.26 21.05
CA GLY A 49 -5.80 -1.84 21.90
C GLY A 49 -6.27 -1.02 23.10
N PHE A 50 -7.13 -0.03 22.89
CA PHE A 50 -7.72 0.76 23.96
C PHE A 50 -8.59 -0.09 24.90
N LEU A 51 -9.35 -1.05 24.36
CA LEU A 51 -10.17 -1.96 25.16
C LEU A 51 -9.30 -2.87 26.04
N VAL A 52 -8.24 -3.45 25.47
CA VAL A 52 -7.32 -4.34 26.19
C VAL A 52 -6.56 -3.59 27.28
N VAL A 53 -6.02 -2.40 26.97
CA VAL A 53 -5.32 -1.56 27.96
C VAL A 53 -6.28 -1.05 29.03
N GLY A 54 -7.46 -0.58 28.62
CA GLY A 54 -8.49 -0.06 29.51
C GLY A 54 -9.03 -1.09 30.50
N VAL A 55 -8.96 -2.39 30.18
CA VAL A 55 -9.36 -3.46 31.10
C VAL A 55 -8.16 -3.98 31.92
N LEU A 56 -7.00 -4.20 31.29
CA LEU A 56 -5.85 -4.81 31.98
C LEU A 56 -5.19 -3.89 33.01
N VAL A 57 -5.14 -2.57 32.75
CA VAL A 57 -4.52 -1.60 33.68
C VAL A 57 -5.28 -1.50 35.01
N PRO A 58 -6.60 -1.26 35.05
CA PRO A 58 -7.33 -1.24 36.32
C PRO A 58 -7.34 -2.61 37.02
N LEU A 59 -7.38 -3.71 36.26
CA LEU A 59 -7.28 -5.06 36.82
C LEU A 59 -5.92 -5.28 37.52
N ALA A 60 -4.82 -4.80 36.92
CA ALA A 60 -3.49 -4.86 37.53
C ALA A 60 -3.41 -4.00 38.81
N ILE A 61 -4.05 -2.83 38.84
CA ILE A 61 -4.12 -1.98 40.04
C ILE A 61 -4.89 -2.68 41.17
N LEU A 62 -6.07 -3.24 40.87
CA LEU A 62 -6.87 -4.02 41.82
C LEU A 62 -6.11 -5.22 42.38
N LEU A 63 -5.35 -5.92 41.53
CA LEU A 63 -4.54 -7.04 41.96
C LEU A 63 -3.32 -6.63 42.78
N GLY A 64 -2.69 -5.49 42.49
CA GLY A 64 -1.61 -4.94 43.30
C GLY A 64 -2.06 -4.67 44.74
N ILE A 65 -3.31 -4.18 44.92
CA ILE A 65 -3.93 -4.02 46.24
C ILE A 65 -4.14 -5.39 46.90
N GLY A 66 -4.59 -6.41 46.15
CA GLY A 66 -4.72 -7.78 46.63
C GLY A 66 -3.40 -8.44 47.06
N VAL A 67 -2.29 -8.17 46.35
CA VAL A 67 -0.95 -8.65 46.74
C VAL A 67 -0.50 -8.00 48.04
N ALA A 68 -0.77 -6.71 48.24
CA ALA A 68 -0.46 -6.02 49.50
C ALA A 68 -1.24 -6.60 50.69
N SER A 69 -2.39 -7.25 50.45
CA SER A 69 -3.16 -7.99 51.47
C SER A 69 -2.64 -9.42 51.75
N GLY A 70 -1.51 -9.82 51.15
CA GLY A 70 -0.85 -11.11 51.42
C GLY A 70 -1.44 -12.31 50.67
N SER A 71 -2.19 -12.07 49.58
CA SER A 71 -2.77 -13.15 48.77
C SER A 71 -1.79 -13.63 47.70
N ASP A 72 -1.28 -14.86 47.84
CA ASP A 72 -0.43 -15.51 46.83
C ASP A 72 -1.15 -15.69 45.47
N VAL A 73 -2.47 -15.92 45.51
CA VAL A 73 -3.30 -16.04 44.30
C VAL A 73 -3.35 -14.72 43.53
N ALA A 74 -3.38 -13.59 44.23
CA ALA A 74 -3.32 -12.26 43.61
C ALA A 74 -1.95 -12.01 42.96
N GLY A 75 -0.86 -12.54 43.54
CA GLY A 75 0.49 -12.42 42.98
C GLY A 75 0.63 -13.13 41.64
N TRP A 76 0.12 -14.36 41.55
CA TRP A 76 0.12 -15.14 40.30
C TRP A 76 -0.72 -14.49 39.20
N LEU A 77 -1.91 -14.01 39.55
CA LEU A 77 -2.77 -13.33 38.58
C LEU A 77 -2.15 -11.99 38.13
N LEU A 78 -1.40 -11.30 39.00
CA LEU A 78 -0.73 -10.05 38.66
C LEU A 78 0.39 -10.31 37.64
N ALA A 79 1.20 -11.35 37.88
CA ALA A 79 2.25 -11.78 36.96
C ALA A 79 1.68 -12.16 35.58
N LEU A 80 0.52 -12.84 35.55
CA LEU A 80 -0.15 -13.22 34.31
C LEU A 80 -0.66 -11.99 33.53
N VAL A 81 -1.30 -11.04 34.22
CA VAL A 81 -1.76 -9.77 33.62
C VAL A 81 -0.58 -8.97 33.07
N LEU A 82 0.52 -8.87 33.82
CA LEU A 82 1.73 -8.17 33.39
C LEU A 82 2.35 -8.84 32.16
N GLY A 83 2.41 -10.17 32.15
CA GLY A 83 2.89 -10.96 31.02
C GLY A 83 2.06 -10.75 29.76
N LEU A 84 0.74 -10.70 29.89
CA LEU A 84 -0.18 -10.40 28.78
C LEU A 84 0.04 -8.99 28.23
N LEU A 85 0.30 -8.01 29.10
CA LEU A 85 0.58 -6.62 28.73
C LEU A 85 1.90 -6.49 27.96
N VAL A 86 2.94 -7.18 28.40
CA VAL A 86 4.23 -7.25 27.69
C VAL A 86 4.08 -7.96 26.35
N ALA A 87 3.41 -9.11 26.30
CA ALA A 87 3.17 -9.86 25.07
C ALA A 87 2.37 -9.02 24.05
N PHE A 88 1.34 -8.32 24.51
CA PHE A 88 0.56 -7.41 23.68
C PHE A 88 1.41 -6.23 23.18
N GLY A 89 2.23 -5.61 24.05
CA GLY A 89 3.15 -4.55 23.67
C GLY A 89 4.16 -4.99 22.60
N VAL A 90 4.77 -6.17 22.78
CA VAL A 90 5.68 -6.76 21.79
C VAL A 90 4.95 -7.07 20.48
N TRP A 91 3.73 -7.59 20.54
CA TRP A 91 2.92 -7.85 19.35
C TRP A 91 2.58 -6.56 18.58
N VAL A 92 2.16 -5.50 19.27
CA VAL A 92 1.89 -4.19 18.65
C VAL A 92 3.16 -3.60 18.07
N PHE A 93 4.29 -3.67 18.78
CA PHE A 93 5.56 -3.14 18.31
C PHE A 93 6.08 -3.88 17.07
N THR A 94 5.99 -5.21 17.07
CA THR A 94 6.34 -6.03 15.90
C THR A 94 5.39 -5.77 14.73
N ARG A 95 4.09 -5.60 14.98
CA ARG A 95 3.09 -5.26 13.95
C ARG A 95 3.32 -3.86 13.37
N ALA A 96 3.60 -2.87 14.20
CA ALA A 96 3.97 -1.52 13.77
C ALA A 96 5.27 -1.53 12.94
N ARG A 97 6.25 -2.36 13.31
CA ARG A 97 7.44 -2.62 12.49
C ARG A 97 7.13 -3.27 11.15
N THR A 98 6.15 -4.18 11.08
CA THR A 98 5.75 -4.76 9.79
C THR A 98 4.98 -3.78 8.91
N LEU A 99 4.28 -2.80 9.49
CA LEU A 99 3.59 -1.74 8.74
C LEU A 99 4.55 -0.64 8.25
N THR A 100 5.69 -0.46 8.94
CA THR A 100 6.75 0.47 8.53
C THR A 100 7.82 -0.18 7.65
N ARG A 101 7.84 -1.52 7.55
CA ARG A 101 8.63 -2.21 6.52
C ARG A 101 7.97 -1.98 5.16
N PRO A 102 8.71 -1.45 4.16
CA PRO A 102 8.19 -1.37 2.81
C PRO A 102 7.77 -2.77 2.36
N ALA A 103 6.54 -2.89 1.85
CA ALA A 103 5.99 -4.17 1.43
C ALA A 103 6.93 -4.82 0.40
N PRO A 104 7.15 -6.14 0.47
CA PRO A 104 7.96 -6.84 -0.51
C PRO A 104 7.44 -6.52 -1.91
N VAL A 105 8.34 -6.13 -2.80
CA VAL A 105 8.06 -5.74 -4.17
C VAL A 105 7.58 -6.97 -4.95
N THR A 106 6.28 -7.24 -4.90
CA THR A 106 5.65 -8.26 -5.74
C THR A 106 5.18 -7.64 -7.05
N LEU A 107 5.45 -8.34 -8.15
CA LEU A 107 4.99 -8.00 -9.50
C LEU A 107 3.54 -8.45 -9.67
N ASP A 108 2.67 -7.53 -10.07
CA ASP A 108 1.32 -7.87 -10.53
C ASP A 108 1.36 -8.13 -12.03
N ALA A 109 0.60 -9.11 -12.52
CA ALA A 109 0.59 -9.49 -13.95
C ALA A 109 0.00 -8.40 -14.87
N ALA A 110 -0.62 -7.35 -14.30
CA ALA A 110 -1.14 -6.19 -15.00
C ALA A 110 -0.22 -4.95 -14.89
N ALA A 111 1.04 -5.13 -14.49
CA ALA A 111 2.00 -4.04 -14.34
C ALA A 111 2.33 -3.36 -15.69
N PRO A 112 2.46 -2.02 -15.74
CA PRO A 112 2.94 -1.31 -16.92
C PRO A 112 4.31 -1.84 -17.37
N PRO A 113 4.62 -1.85 -18.68
CA PRO A 113 5.92 -2.31 -19.17
C PRO A 113 7.09 -1.53 -18.56
N GLU A 114 6.89 -0.25 -18.21
CA GLU A 114 7.87 0.59 -17.53
C GLU A 114 8.19 0.11 -16.11
N GLU A 115 7.22 -0.51 -15.43
CA GLU A 115 7.40 -1.05 -14.09
C GLU A 115 8.42 -2.21 -14.11
N TRP A 116 8.42 -3.01 -15.17
CA TRP A 116 9.37 -4.12 -15.34
C TRP A 116 10.80 -3.62 -15.53
N THR A 117 11.01 -2.64 -16.42
CA THR A 117 12.33 -2.06 -16.68
C THR A 117 12.91 -1.40 -15.42
N LEU A 118 12.06 -0.69 -14.66
CA LEU A 118 12.44 -0.09 -13.39
C LEU A 118 12.93 -1.15 -12.38
N LEU A 119 12.18 -2.25 -12.24
CA LEU A 119 12.51 -3.30 -11.28
C LEU A 119 13.75 -4.09 -11.66
N GLU A 120 13.95 -4.33 -12.95
CA GLU A 120 15.17 -4.99 -13.41
C GLU A 120 16.40 -4.10 -13.15
N THR A 121 16.30 -2.81 -13.45
CA THR A 121 17.35 -1.83 -13.15
C THR A 121 17.64 -1.79 -11.65
N PHE A 122 16.60 -1.77 -10.80
CA PHE A 122 16.75 -1.81 -9.34
C PHE A 122 17.52 -3.04 -8.87
N ARG A 123 17.12 -4.25 -9.31
CA ARG A 123 17.78 -5.51 -8.92
C ARG A 123 19.24 -5.55 -9.33
N GLN A 124 19.56 -5.02 -10.51
CA GLN A 124 20.92 -4.97 -11.02
C GLN A 124 21.83 -4.07 -10.15
N HIS A 125 21.27 -2.97 -9.62
CA HIS A 125 22.04 -1.95 -8.92
C HIS A 125 22.05 -2.13 -7.40
N GLU A 126 20.99 -2.69 -6.80
CA GLU A 126 20.82 -2.84 -5.35
C GLU A 126 22.02 -3.51 -4.67
N ARG A 127 22.58 -4.56 -5.30
CA ARG A 127 23.71 -5.32 -4.75
C ARG A 127 25.01 -4.52 -4.72
N ARG A 128 25.16 -3.55 -5.63
CA ARG A 128 26.37 -2.72 -5.77
C ARG A 128 26.32 -1.47 -4.90
N LEU A 129 25.15 -1.09 -4.38
CA LEU A 129 25.01 0.08 -3.53
C LEU A 129 25.52 -0.14 -2.09
N PRO A 130 26.08 0.90 -1.46
CA PRO A 130 26.44 0.90 -0.05
C PRO A 130 25.18 0.81 0.81
N THR A 131 25.27 0.10 1.94
CA THR A 131 24.18 -0.12 2.89
C THR A 131 23.35 1.12 3.25
N PRO A 132 23.93 2.31 3.51
CA PRO A 132 23.14 3.51 3.84
C PRO A 132 22.23 4.02 2.71
N ALA A 133 22.58 3.79 1.44
CA ALA A 133 21.81 4.30 0.30
C ALA A 133 20.70 3.35 -0.19
N ARG A 134 20.77 2.06 0.20
CA ARG A 134 19.76 1.04 -0.15
C ARG A 134 18.33 1.40 0.26
N PRO A 135 18.04 1.85 1.50
CA PRO A 135 16.67 2.19 1.87
C PRO A 135 16.12 3.38 1.06
N ALA A 136 16.96 4.38 0.74
CA ALA A 136 16.54 5.51 -0.08
C ALA A 136 16.27 5.10 -1.54
N LEU A 137 17.04 4.16 -2.08
CA LEU A 137 16.76 3.61 -3.40
C LEU A 137 15.43 2.84 -3.42
N GLN A 138 15.20 2.01 -2.40
CA GLN A 138 13.96 1.25 -2.27
C GLN A 138 12.74 2.18 -2.16
N SER A 139 12.82 3.26 -1.37
CA SER A 139 11.73 4.23 -1.24
C SER A 139 11.47 5.00 -2.54
N ALA A 140 12.52 5.44 -3.24
CA ALA A 140 12.40 6.12 -4.52
C ALA A 140 11.77 5.22 -5.60
N VAL A 141 12.22 3.96 -5.71
CA VAL A 141 11.64 2.97 -6.64
C VAL A 141 10.18 2.68 -6.30
N GLN A 142 9.85 2.52 -5.02
CA GLN A 142 8.46 2.29 -4.60
C GLN A 142 7.56 3.49 -4.94
N ALA A 143 8.02 4.72 -4.67
CA ALA A 143 7.28 5.93 -5.01
C ALA A 143 7.07 6.05 -6.53
N THR A 144 8.09 5.76 -7.33
CA THR A 144 8.02 5.79 -8.80
C THR A 144 7.04 4.74 -9.34
N ARG A 145 7.03 3.52 -8.78
CA ARG A 145 6.03 2.49 -9.14
C ARG A 145 4.61 2.93 -8.85
N GLU A 146 4.38 3.51 -7.68
CA GLU A 146 3.05 3.99 -7.30
C GLU A 146 2.61 5.11 -8.25
N ALA A 147 3.50 6.06 -8.56
CA ALA A 147 3.25 7.13 -9.53
C ALA A 147 2.91 6.57 -10.92
N LEU A 148 3.66 5.58 -11.43
CA LEU A 148 3.37 4.91 -12.70
C LEU A 148 2.00 4.24 -12.71
N ARG A 149 1.61 3.57 -11.61
CA ARG A 149 0.34 2.84 -11.52
C ARG A 149 -0.87 3.79 -11.49
N VAL A 150 -0.77 4.91 -10.78
CA VAL A 150 -1.89 5.87 -10.73
C VAL A 150 -2.00 6.70 -12.00
N THR A 151 -0.92 6.80 -12.78
CA THR A 151 -0.89 7.56 -14.04
C THR A 151 -1.07 6.68 -15.29
N SER A 152 -1.05 5.35 -15.17
CA SER A 152 -1.10 4.43 -16.33
C SER A 152 -2.47 4.35 -17.02
N GLY A 153 -3.56 4.66 -16.32
CA GLY A 153 -4.93 4.47 -16.82
C GLY A 153 -5.60 5.70 -17.44
N GLY A 154 -4.89 6.83 -17.58
CA GLY A 154 -5.48 8.12 -17.96
C GLY A 154 -4.94 8.73 -19.26
N THR A 155 -5.46 9.91 -19.59
CA THR A 155 -4.91 10.81 -20.62
C THR A 155 -3.43 11.11 -20.36
N LEU A 156 -2.67 11.38 -21.42
CA LEU A 156 -1.25 11.77 -21.34
C LEU A 156 -1.11 13.10 -20.58
N THR A 157 -0.98 13.02 -19.26
CA THR A 157 -0.73 14.18 -18.39
C THR A 157 0.76 14.39 -18.22
N ARG A 158 1.14 15.62 -17.84
CA ARG A 158 2.52 15.95 -17.45
C ARG A 158 3.03 15.00 -16.36
N ASP A 159 2.20 14.70 -15.38
CA ASP A 159 2.57 13.80 -14.28
C ASP A 159 2.80 12.35 -14.73
N ALA A 160 2.08 11.88 -15.75
CA ALA A 160 2.34 10.58 -16.38
C ALA A 160 3.68 10.57 -17.14
N PHE A 161 4.04 11.68 -17.77
CA PHE A 161 5.35 11.85 -18.40
C PHE A 161 6.47 11.87 -17.35
N ASP A 162 6.36 12.69 -16.31
CA ASP A 162 7.32 12.78 -15.22
C ASP A 162 7.56 11.41 -14.56
N ALA A 163 6.50 10.62 -14.32
CA ALA A 163 6.62 9.29 -13.75
C ALA A 163 7.36 8.29 -14.67
N ARG A 164 7.14 8.38 -15.99
CA ARG A 164 7.84 7.56 -16.97
C ARG A 164 9.30 7.99 -17.15
N GLN A 165 9.55 9.29 -17.17
CA GLN A 165 10.89 9.85 -17.25
C GLN A 165 11.72 9.44 -16.03
N ALA A 166 11.16 9.59 -14.82
CA ALA A 166 11.83 9.16 -13.60
C ALA A 166 12.20 7.66 -13.62
N ALA A 167 11.34 6.82 -14.20
CA ALA A 167 11.56 5.38 -14.27
C ALA A 167 12.55 4.95 -15.36
N ARG A 168 12.57 5.64 -16.51
CA ARG A 168 13.35 5.26 -17.70
C ARG A 168 14.71 5.95 -17.78
N GLU A 169 14.80 7.17 -17.27
CA GLU A 169 15.95 8.05 -17.43
C GLU A 169 16.54 8.42 -16.08
N ASP A 170 15.82 9.16 -15.24
CA ASP A 170 16.41 9.78 -14.05
C ASP A 170 17.01 8.75 -13.08
N LEU A 171 16.26 7.69 -12.71
CA LEU A 171 16.76 6.66 -11.79
C LEU A 171 17.93 5.86 -12.39
N PRO A 172 17.83 5.29 -13.61
CA PRO A 172 18.95 4.62 -14.24
C PRO A 172 20.19 5.51 -14.41
N GLU A 173 20.02 6.75 -14.86
CA GLU A 173 21.11 7.70 -15.09
C GLU A 173 21.81 8.06 -13.78
N LEU A 174 21.05 8.32 -12.72
CA LEU A 174 21.56 8.55 -11.37
C LEU A 174 22.45 7.39 -10.88
N LEU A 175 21.96 6.17 -11.08
CA LEU A 175 22.64 4.96 -10.65
C LEU A 175 23.89 4.66 -11.49
N MET A 176 23.85 4.91 -12.80
CA MET A 176 25.01 4.81 -13.69
C MET A 176 26.06 5.87 -13.34
N ALA A 177 25.63 7.11 -13.09
CA ALA A 177 26.50 8.22 -12.72
C ALA A 177 27.17 8.02 -11.35
N TRP A 178 26.52 7.30 -10.44
CA TRP A 178 27.14 6.87 -9.18
C TRP A 178 28.17 5.75 -9.38
N GLN A 179 27.92 4.81 -10.32
CA GLN A 179 28.87 3.74 -10.62
C GLN A 179 30.12 4.23 -11.38
N SER A 180 30.01 5.33 -12.13
CA SER A 180 31.09 5.81 -13.00
C SER A 180 32.18 6.62 -12.27
N GLY A 181 32.02 6.95 -10.99
CA GLY A 181 33.04 7.70 -10.27
C GLY A 181 32.86 7.75 -8.75
N PRO A 182 33.92 8.18 -8.02
CA PRO A 182 33.88 8.28 -6.56
C PRO A 182 32.95 9.42 -6.15
N ARG A 183 31.73 9.09 -5.73
CA ARG A 183 30.76 10.01 -5.13
C ARG A 183 30.51 9.67 -3.67
N ARG A 184 30.19 10.70 -2.89
CA ARG A 184 29.77 10.54 -1.50
C ARG A 184 28.39 9.85 -1.46
N PRO A 185 28.19 8.83 -0.61
CA PRO A 185 26.90 8.14 -0.51
C PRO A 185 25.76 9.06 -0.05
N GLU A 186 26.08 10.15 0.64
CA GLU A 186 25.12 11.17 1.08
C GLU A 186 24.49 11.91 -0.11
N ASP A 187 25.25 12.18 -1.16
CA ASP A 187 24.77 12.91 -2.34
C ASP A 187 23.77 12.05 -3.13
N LEU A 188 24.09 10.76 -3.33
CA LEU A 188 23.17 9.79 -3.93
C LEU A 188 21.87 9.68 -3.13
N THR A 189 21.97 9.63 -1.80
CA THR A 189 20.80 9.53 -0.92
C THR A 189 19.92 10.77 -1.06
N ARG A 190 20.52 11.96 -1.14
CA ARG A 190 19.79 13.23 -1.32
C ARG A 190 19.06 13.27 -2.67
N GLU A 191 19.72 12.86 -3.74
CA GLU A 191 19.11 12.85 -5.07
C GLU A 191 17.96 11.84 -5.17
N LEU A 192 18.12 10.64 -4.59
CA LEU A 192 17.05 9.65 -4.48
C LEU A 192 15.84 10.18 -3.70
N GLN A 193 16.08 10.93 -2.62
CA GLN A 193 15.01 11.56 -1.85
C GLN A 193 14.25 12.64 -2.64
N LEU A 194 14.92 13.37 -3.53
CA LEU A 194 14.26 14.34 -4.41
C LEU A 194 13.30 13.63 -5.39
N ILE A 195 13.75 12.54 -6.00
CA ILE A 195 12.92 11.71 -6.89
C ILE A 195 11.74 11.14 -6.11
N GLU A 196 11.98 10.55 -4.93
CA GLU A 196 10.94 10.04 -4.03
C GLU A 196 9.88 11.10 -3.71
N THR A 197 10.32 12.30 -3.33
CA THR A 197 9.43 13.41 -2.98
C THR A 197 8.58 13.84 -4.17
N ARG A 198 9.18 14.00 -5.35
CA ARG A 198 8.45 14.38 -6.56
C ARG A 198 7.43 13.32 -6.96
N MET A 199 7.78 12.04 -6.93
CA MET A 199 6.87 10.95 -7.28
C MET A 199 5.70 10.82 -6.29
N ARG A 200 5.95 11.05 -4.99
CA ARG A 200 4.86 11.13 -4.00
C ARG A 200 3.91 12.28 -4.28
N GLN A 201 4.42 13.45 -4.67
CA GLN A 201 3.57 14.58 -5.07
C GLN A 201 2.71 14.23 -6.28
N VAL A 202 3.26 13.56 -7.29
CA VAL A 202 2.51 13.06 -8.45
C VAL A 202 1.38 12.13 -8.00
N THR A 203 1.67 11.15 -7.13
CA THR A 203 0.64 10.25 -6.61
C THR A 203 -0.46 10.99 -5.86
N GLN A 204 -0.10 11.94 -5.00
CA GLN A 204 -1.07 12.73 -4.23
C GLN A 204 -1.93 13.64 -5.11
N ALA A 205 -1.32 14.29 -6.10
CA ALA A 205 -2.03 15.15 -7.05
C ALA A 205 -3.06 14.34 -7.87
N GLN A 206 -2.67 13.14 -8.30
CA GLN A 206 -3.55 12.24 -9.04
C GLN A 206 -4.70 11.73 -8.18
N ALA A 207 -4.44 11.36 -6.92
CA ALA A 207 -5.50 10.97 -5.99
C ALA A 207 -6.50 12.12 -5.76
N ALA A 208 -6.02 13.34 -5.56
CA ALA A 208 -6.89 14.51 -5.41
C ALA A 208 -7.68 14.85 -6.68
N ALA A 209 -7.14 14.58 -7.87
CA ALA A 209 -7.87 14.72 -9.13
C ALA A 209 -9.00 13.69 -9.24
N GLN A 210 -8.72 12.42 -8.94
CA GLN A 210 -9.72 11.34 -8.93
C GLN A 210 -10.85 11.61 -7.93
N ASP A 211 -10.52 12.11 -6.74
CA ASP A 211 -11.52 12.46 -5.73
C ASP A 211 -12.44 13.60 -6.19
N ARG A 212 -11.89 14.62 -6.85
CA ARG A 212 -12.68 15.72 -7.44
C ARG A 212 -13.61 15.22 -8.53
N GLU A 213 -13.14 14.34 -9.40
CA GLU A 213 -13.96 13.73 -10.46
C GLU A 213 -15.08 12.86 -9.87
N ALA A 214 -14.76 12.03 -8.87
CA ALA A 214 -15.74 11.20 -8.18
C ALA A 214 -16.83 12.05 -7.50
N GLN A 215 -16.45 13.16 -6.87
CA GLN A 215 -17.41 14.10 -6.27
C GLN A 215 -18.28 14.79 -7.33
N ALA A 216 -17.69 15.24 -8.44
CA ALA A 216 -18.43 15.83 -9.55
C ALA A 216 -19.44 14.83 -10.14
N ARG A 217 -19.03 13.58 -10.36
CA ARG A 217 -19.90 12.50 -10.84
C ARG A 217 -21.04 12.21 -9.86
N ARG A 218 -20.77 12.16 -8.55
CA ARG A 218 -21.83 12.01 -7.53
C ARG A 218 -22.83 13.15 -7.57
N ARG A 219 -22.38 14.40 -7.67
CA ARG A 219 -23.27 15.58 -7.78
C ARG A 219 -24.13 15.50 -9.04
N TYR A 220 -23.52 15.20 -10.18
CA TYR A 220 -24.23 15.04 -11.44
C TYR A 220 -25.31 13.95 -11.37
N LEU A 221 -24.97 12.77 -10.86
CA LEU A 221 -25.93 11.67 -10.69
C LEU A 221 -27.03 12.03 -9.70
N SER A 222 -26.70 12.69 -8.58
CA SER A 222 -27.70 13.12 -7.61
C SER A 222 -28.66 14.16 -8.17
N GLY A 223 -28.21 15.05 -9.07
CA GLY A 223 -29.08 16.00 -9.75
C GLY A 223 -29.96 15.32 -10.81
N LYS A 224 -29.41 14.37 -11.56
CA LYS A 224 -30.14 13.65 -12.61
C LYS A 224 -31.17 12.66 -12.07
N LEU A 225 -30.90 12.04 -10.92
CA LEU A 225 -31.76 11.00 -10.32
C LEU A 225 -32.76 11.57 -9.31
N ARG A 226 -32.67 12.86 -8.97
CA ARG A 226 -33.67 13.52 -8.14
C ARG A 226 -34.80 13.97 -9.06
N PRO A 227 -36.04 13.45 -8.89
CA PRO A 227 -37.18 13.91 -9.69
C PRO A 227 -37.37 15.40 -9.49
N ASP A 228 -37.64 16.13 -10.58
CA ASP A 228 -38.07 17.52 -10.50
C ASP A 228 -39.47 17.53 -9.85
N PRO A 229 -39.68 18.18 -8.69
CA PRO A 229 -41.02 18.29 -8.10
C PRO A 229 -42.03 19.03 -9.01
N ALA A 230 -41.56 19.65 -10.09
CA ALA A 230 -42.40 20.28 -11.10
C ALA A 230 -43.11 19.30 -12.06
N ASP A 231 -42.72 18.02 -12.10
CA ASP A 231 -43.39 16.98 -12.92
C ASP A 231 -44.54 16.26 -12.18
N THR A 232 -44.89 16.75 -10.98
CA THR A 232 -46.02 16.29 -10.17
C THR A 232 -47.11 17.35 -10.05
N ASP A 233 -47.49 18.00 -11.15
CA ASP A 233 -48.83 18.61 -11.24
C ASP A 233 -49.80 17.55 -11.78
N PRO A 234 -50.78 17.09 -10.98
CA PRO A 234 -51.83 16.22 -11.51
C PRO A 234 -52.67 17.02 -12.52
N PRO A 235 -53.06 16.43 -13.67
CA PRO A 235 -54.02 17.07 -14.56
C PRO A 235 -55.34 17.31 -13.81
N ALA A 236 -55.78 18.56 -13.79
CA ALA A 236 -57.07 18.98 -13.26
C ALA A 236 -58.23 18.51 -14.14
#